data_AF-A0A0K2V7J9-F1
#
_entry.id   AF-A0A0K2V7J9-F1
#
_cell.length_a   1.000
_cell.length_b   1.000
_cell.length_c   1.000
_cell.angle_alpha   90.00
_cell.angle_beta   90.00
_cell.angle_gamma   90.00
#
_symmetry.space_group_name_H-M   'P 1'
#
loop_
_entity.id
_entity.type
_entity.pdbx_description
1 polymer ?
#
loop_
_entity_poly.entity_id
_entity_poly.type
_entity_poly.pdbx_seq_one_letter_code
_entity_poly.pdbx_strand_id
1 'polypeptide(L)'
;LKSTLRVLLFYLQLIKNCQSMKVVYLGLFAIYVFASLFTPSNACVYNDRISVPQNDLKCRGINGECVSKSYKCNGKFVAYHCPGRDVCFVNVASSECDRHLMASEGNMYIYGYIPTSGSGVTIASGVDIGQRLPQEYDGLDRDIFQKLEPYMATAPGKPKNKAEVCGDSRINTTRLTISVSEALRLDQFFKVIASNKSSEYKKKLKRGMCVVRSLNHYCGNLLVRFKENKCNFSGCDSFIRNVLIEKNATDSTFESALIDHRNCINTKGTRYRHVAERFRKEICYINSSHSFC
;
A
#
# COMPACT_ATOMS: atom_id res chain seq x y z
N LEU A 1 35.67 33.92 -29.90
CA LEU A 1 35.17 35.09 -29.13
C LEU A 1 34.85 36.36 -29.93
N LYS A 2 35.15 36.47 -31.24
CA LYS A 2 34.84 37.69 -32.03
C LYS A 2 33.57 37.66 -32.90
N SER A 3 32.85 36.53 -32.98
CA SER A 3 31.58 36.45 -33.75
C SER A 3 30.30 36.53 -32.92
N THR A 4 30.37 36.40 -31.58
CA THR A 4 29.19 36.52 -30.72
C THR A 4 28.88 37.96 -30.32
N LEU A 5 29.86 38.88 -30.43
CA LEU A 5 29.71 40.27 -30.03
C LEU A 5 29.05 41.17 -31.10
N ARG A 6 28.99 40.72 -32.37
CA ARG A 6 28.36 41.48 -33.46
C ARG A 6 26.84 41.28 -33.57
N VAL A 7 26.30 40.19 -33.03
CA VAL A 7 24.84 39.96 -32.99
C VAL A 7 24.18 40.79 -31.88
N LEU A 8 24.91 41.09 -30.79
CA LEU A 8 24.40 41.91 -29.68
C LEU A 8 24.23 43.39 -30.05
N LEU A 9 25.04 43.92 -30.96
CA LEU A 9 25.00 45.33 -31.35
C LEU A 9 23.96 45.65 -32.44
N PHE A 10 23.47 44.66 -33.19
CA PHE A 10 22.40 44.88 -34.16
C PHE A 10 21.00 44.94 -33.51
N TYR A 11 20.84 44.34 -32.32
CA TYR A 11 19.55 44.34 -31.61
C TYR A 11 19.31 45.59 -30.74
N LEU A 12 20.35 46.34 -30.40
CA LEU A 12 20.23 47.52 -29.53
C LEU A 12 19.84 48.81 -30.29
N GLN A 13 19.82 48.81 -31.62
CA GLN A 13 19.50 50.00 -32.42
C GLN A 13 18.06 50.03 -32.96
N LEU A 14 17.25 49.00 -32.71
CA LEU A 14 15.84 48.90 -33.14
C LEU A 14 14.83 49.12 -32.01
N ILE A 15 15.25 49.66 -30.88
CA ILE A 15 14.37 50.00 -29.74
C ILE A 15 14.49 51.50 -29.44
N LYS A 16 14.13 52.32 -30.44
CA LYS A 16 13.58 53.65 -30.18
C LYS A 16 12.20 53.67 -30.81
N ASN A 17 11.20 53.86 -29.95
CA ASN A 17 9.79 54.10 -30.21
C ASN A 17 8.84 52.88 -30.28
N CYS A 18 8.09 52.73 -29.18
CA CYS A 18 6.69 52.29 -29.14
C CYS A 18 6.32 50.82 -29.43
N GLN A 19 7.13 49.82 -29.03
CA GLN A 19 6.64 48.42 -28.94
C GLN A 19 7.04 47.62 -27.69
N SER A 20 7.64 48.27 -26.67
CA SER A 20 8.22 47.58 -25.51
C SER A 20 7.23 46.93 -24.53
N MET A 21 5.91 47.02 -24.74
CA MET A 21 4.93 46.30 -23.91
C MET A 21 4.52 44.92 -24.45
N LYS A 22 4.76 44.60 -25.74
CA LYS A 22 4.38 43.28 -26.29
C LYS A 22 5.49 42.24 -26.22
N VAL A 23 6.76 42.65 -26.33
CA VAL A 23 7.91 41.73 -26.35
C VAL A 23 8.24 41.19 -24.95
N VAL A 24 8.05 41.99 -23.89
CA VAL A 24 8.23 41.53 -22.50
C VAL A 24 7.18 40.46 -22.14
N TYR A 25 5.95 40.62 -22.62
CA TYR A 25 4.91 39.59 -22.42
C TYR A 25 5.24 38.31 -23.18
N LEU A 26 5.72 38.35 -24.43
CA LEU A 26 6.10 37.14 -25.17
C LEU A 26 7.34 36.44 -24.60
N GLY A 27 8.33 37.18 -24.09
CA GLY A 27 9.51 36.61 -23.42
C GLY A 27 9.17 35.96 -22.07
N LEU A 28 8.30 36.59 -21.27
CA LEU A 28 7.78 36.00 -20.04
C LEU A 28 6.82 34.84 -20.31
N PHE A 29 6.00 34.89 -21.37
CA PHE A 29 5.14 33.78 -21.77
C PHE A 29 5.96 32.60 -22.29
N ALA A 30 7.05 32.82 -23.03
CA ALA A 30 7.96 31.76 -23.43
C ALA A 30 8.68 31.15 -22.23
N ILE A 31 9.15 31.95 -21.26
CA ILE A 31 9.71 31.40 -20.02
C ILE A 31 8.64 30.65 -19.21
N TYR A 32 7.39 31.13 -19.16
CA TYR A 32 6.31 30.44 -18.44
C TYR A 32 5.85 29.16 -19.16
N VAL A 33 5.78 29.16 -20.50
CA VAL A 33 5.39 28.01 -21.32
C VAL A 33 6.51 26.96 -21.40
N PHE A 34 7.78 27.37 -21.49
CA PHE A 34 8.91 26.44 -21.46
C PHE A 34 9.29 25.99 -20.04
N ALA A 35 9.11 26.82 -19.00
CA ALA A 35 9.26 26.38 -17.62
C ALA A 35 8.07 25.53 -17.13
N SER A 36 6.87 25.65 -17.72
CA SER A 36 5.77 24.72 -17.46
C SER A 36 5.89 23.41 -18.27
N LEU A 37 6.60 23.41 -19.41
CA LEU A 37 6.98 22.20 -20.15
C LEU A 37 8.23 21.50 -19.57
N PHE A 38 9.06 22.21 -18.80
CA PHE A 38 10.24 21.70 -18.12
C PHE A 38 10.27 22.08 -16.63
N THR A 39 9.12 21.99 -15.96
CA THR A 39 9.21 21.55 -14.57
C THR A 39 9.60 20.07 -14.69
N PRO A 40 10.77 19.63 -14.20
CA PRO A 40 10.80 18.25 -13.76
C PRO A 40 9.71 18.25 -12.72
N SER A 41 8.59 17.64 -13.08
CA SER A 41 7.65 17.22 -12.09
C SER A 41 8.51 16.59 -11.00
N ASN A 42 8.27 16.97 -9.75
CA ASN A 42 8.51 16.05 -8.65
C ASN A 42 7.56 14.83 -8.85
N ALA A 43 7.52 14.24 -10.06
CA ALA A 43 6.73 13.10 -10.46
C ALA A 43 7.42 11.94 -9.82
N CYS A 44 7.05 11.75 -8.57
CA CYS A 44 7.30 10.50 -7.93
C CYS A 44 6.57 9.43 -8.73
N VAL A 45 7.28 8.47 -9.34
CA VAL A 45 6.62 7.42 -10.15
C VAL A 45 5.60 6.64 -9.34
N TYR A 46 5.72 6.66 -8.00
CA TYR A 46 4.79 6.06 -7.05
C TYR A 46 3.48 6.83 -6.86
N ASN A 47 3.32 8.02 -7.47
CA ASN A 47 2.07 8.78 -7.50
C ASN A 47 1.14 8.33 -8.64
N ASP A 48 1.69 7.76 -9.71
CA ASP A 48 0.92 7.48 -10.91
C ASP A 48 0.24 6.11 -10.80
N ARG A 49 -1.09 6.11 -10.84
CA ARG A 49 -1.87 4.89 -11.05
C ARG A 49 -1.60 4.39 -12.47
N ILE A 50 -1.17 3.14 -12.58
CA ILE A 50 -1.07 2.49 -13.88
C ILE A 50 -2.51 2.30 -14.37
N SER A 51 -2.82 2.87 -15.52
CA SER A 51 -4.08 2.64 -16.21
C SER A 51 -3.83 1.74 -17.40
N VAL A 52 -4.74 0.79 -17.62
CA VAL A 52 -4.71 -0.08 -18.80
C VAL A 52 -5.66 0.53 -19.83
N PRO A 53 -5.23 0.72 -21.09
CA PRO A 53 -6.09 1.20 -22.17
C PRO A 53 -7.35 0.34 -22.31
N GLN A 54 -8.49 0.95 -22.62
CA GLN A 54 -9.82 0.30 -22.61
C GLN A 54 -9.98 -0.91 -23.56
N ASN A 55 -9.07 -1.10 -24.52
CA ASN A 55 -9.21 -2.08 -25.60
C ASN A 55 -8.62 -3.46 -25.28
N ASP A 56 -7.99 -3.65 -24.12
CA ASP A 56 -7.29 -4.90 -23.79
C ASP A 56 -8.15 -5.76 -22.84
N LEU A 57 -8.97 -6.68 -23.36
CA LEU A 57 -9.87 -7.52 -22.53
C LEU A 57 -9.12 -8.59 -21.71
N LYS A 58 -7.78 -8.65 -21.79
CA LYS A 58 -6.94 -9.61 -21.07
C LYS A 58 -6.10 -8.92 -20.03
N CYS A 59 -5.70 -9.69 -19.03
CA CYS A 59 -4.72 -9.21 -18.06
C CYS A 59 -3.38 -8.92 -18.75
N ARG A 60 -2.97 -7.65 -18.79
CA ARG A 60 -1.71 -7.29 -19.44
C ARG A 60 -0.51 -7.86 -18.67
N GLY A 61 0.31 -8.69 -19.31
CA GLY A 61 1.53 -9.22 -18.69
C GLY A 61 1.31 -10.21 -17.53
N ILE A 62 0.06 -10.66 -17.33
CA ILE A 62 -0.31 -11.65 -16.32
C ILE A 62 -1.17 -12.71 -17.00
N ASN A 63 -0.90 -13.99 -16.71
CA ASN A 63 -1.79 -15.06 -17.12
C ASN A 63 -3.05 -15.05 -16.23
N GLY A 64 -4.10 -14.36 -16.69
CA GLY A 64 -5.34 -14.17 -15.96
C GLY A 64 -6.45 -13.59 -16.84
N GLU A 65 -7.63 -13.41 -16.25
CA GLU A 65 -8.83 -12.92 -16.92
C GLU A 65 -9.29 -11.59 -16.33
N CYS A 66 -9.71 -10.65 -17.17
CA CYS A 66 -10.32 -9.43 -16.68
C CYS A 66 -11.76 -9.67 -16.26
N VAL A 67 -12.04 -9.39 -14.99
CA VAL A 67 -13.36 -9.60 -14.38
C VAL A 67 -13.79 -8.38 -13.59
N SER A 68 -15.10 -8.22 -13.40
CA SER A 68 -15.63 -7.15 -12.58
C SER A 68 -15.19 -7.29 -11.12
N LYS A 69 -15.11 -6.18 -10.39
CA LYS A 69 -14.79 -6.19 -8.95
C LYS A 69 -15.84 -6.91 -8.08
N SER A 70 -17.03 -7.15 -8.60
CA SER A 70 -18.10 -7.89 -7.91
C SER A 70 -18.04 -9.40 -8.16
N TYR A 71 -17.11 -9.85 -9.01
CA TYR A 71 -16.91 -11.27 -9.30
C TYR A 71 -16.52 -12.03 -8.03
N LYS A 72 -17.16 -13.17 -7.78
CA LYS A 72 -16.84 -14.07 -6.66
C LYS A 72 -16.05 -15.25 -7.19
N CYS A 73 -14.81 -15.42 -6.73
CA CYS A 73 -13.94 -16.51 -7.18
C CYS A 73 -12.96 -16.99 -6.13
N ASN A 74 -12.45 -18.20 -6.30
CA ASN A 74 -11.45 -18.84 -5.43
C ASN A 74 -10.00 -18.51 -5.81
N GLY A 75 -9.71 -17.28 -6.26
CA GLY A 75 -8.36 -16.86 -6.67
C GLY A 75 -8.02 -15.43 -6.23
N LYS A 76 -7.04 -14.82 -6.88
CA LYS A 76 -6.49 -13.50 -6.54
C LYS A 76 -6.92 -12.44 -7.55
N PHE A 77 -7.24 -11.25 -7.07
CA PHE A 77 -7.43 -10.07 -7.91
C PHE A 77 -6.17 -9.21 -7.91
N VAL A 78 -5.60 -8.97 -9.09
CA VAL A 78 -4.47 -8.08 -9.31
C VAL A 78 -4.99 -6.76 -9.87
N ALA A 79 -4.71 -5.66 -9.17
CA ALA A 79 -5.18 -4.33 -9.56
C ALA A 79 -4.41 -3.78 -10.75
N TYR A 80 -5.05 -2.92 -11.56
CA TYR A 80 -4.41 -2.12 -12.61
C TYR A 80 -3.80 -2.91 -13.79
N HIS A 81 -4.30 -4.12 -14.03
CA HIS A 81 -3.88 -4.97 -15.16
C HIS A 81 -5.03 -5.25 -16.13
N CYS A 82 -6.19 -4.62 -15.90
CA CYS A 82 -7.38 -4.70 -16.74
C CYS A 82 -7.91 -3.29 -17.06
N PRO A 83 -8.57 -3.14 -18.22
CA PRO A 83 -9.12 -1.88 -18.68
C PRO A 83 -10.21 -1.35 -17.74
N GLY A 84 -10.31 -0.03 -17.65
CA GLY A 84 -11.40 0.63 -16.92
C GLY A 84 -11.39 0.35 -15.41
N ARG A 85 -12.46 -0.26 -14.90
CA ARG A 85 -12.67 -0.52 -13.46
C ARG A 85 -12.50 -1.99 -13.08
N ASP A 86 -12.18 -2.84 -14.04
CA ASP A 86 -12.05 -4.28 -13.83
C ASP A 86 -10.74 -4.63 -13.14
N VAL A 87 -10.65 -5.87 -12.67
CA VAL A 87 -9.49 -6.42 -11.99
C VAL A 87 -9.03 -7.69 -12.68
N CYS A 88 -7.72 -7.94 -12.64
CA CYS A 88 -7.18 -9.16 -13.21
C CYS A 88 -7.35 -10.33 -12.24
N PHE A 89 -8.18 -11.29 -12.59
CA PHE A 89 -8.33 -12.54 -11.86
C PHE A 89 -7.22 -13.52 -12.23
N VAL A 90 -6.55 -14.06 -11.21
CA VAL A 90 -5.58 -15.15 -11.35
C VAL A 90 -6.05 -16.33 -10.52
N ASN A 91 -6.17 -17.49 -11.15
CA ASN A 91 -6.58 -18.71 -10.47
C ASN A 91 -5.41 -19.26 -9.63
N VAL A 92 -5.50 -19.09 -8.31
CA VAL A 92 -4.48 -19.54 -7.36
C VAL A 92 -5.19 -20.26 -6.23
N ALA A 93 -4.77 -21.50 -5.95
CA ALA A 93 -5.27 -22.25 -4.81
C ALA A 93 -5.03 -21.45 -3.53
N SER A 94 -6.11 -21.06 -2.86
CA SER A 94 -6.09 -20.24 -1.66
C SER A 94 -6.85 -20.95 -0.55
N SER A 95 -6.21 -21.10 0.62
CA SER A 95 -6.90 -21.59 1.81
C SER A 95 -8.02 -20.63 2.21
N GLU A 96 -8.96 -21.08 3.05
CA GLU A 96 -10.04 -20.21 3.54
C GLU A 96 -9.49 -18.93 4.20
N CYS A 97 -8.45 -19.06 5.04
CA CYS A 97 -7.81 -17.91 5.66
C CYS A 97 -7.12 -16.98 4.65
N ASP A 98 -6.62 -17.51 3.54
CA ASP A 98 -6.05 -16.67 2.48
C ASP A 98 -7.15 -15.87 1.78
N ARG A 99 -8.29 -16.51 1.49
CA ARG A 99 -9.45 -15.83 0.92
C ARG A 99 -9.98 -14.73 1.83
N HIS A 100 -10.04 -14.97 3.14
CA HIS A 100 -10.44 -13.97 4.13
C HIS A 100 -9.48 -12.78 4.18
N LEU A 101 -8.17 -13.04 4.28
CA LEU A 101 -7.16 -11.99 4.27
C LEU A 101 -7.27 -11.13 3.00
N MET A 102 -7.42 -11.76 1.83
CA MET A 102 -7.58 -11.07 0.55
C MET A 102 -8.84 -10.20 0.51
N ALA A 103 -9.99 -10.73 0.93
CA ALA A 103 -11.23 -9.96 1.00
C ALA A 103 -11.12 -8.75 1.93
N SER A 104 -10.23 -8.82 2.92
CA SER A 104 -10.04 -7.81 3.95
C SER A 104 -8.98 -6.75 3.58
N GLU A 105 -7.88 -7.14 2.94
CA GLU A 105 -6.80 -6.24 2.47
C GLU A 105 -7.12 -5.57 1.12
N GLY A 106 -7.86 -6.27 0.25
CA GLY A 106 -8.17 -5.83 -1.10
C GLY A 106 -7.34 -6.52 -2.16
N ASN A 107 -7.06 -5.80 -3.25
CA ASN A 107 -6.37 -6.37 -4.41
C ASN A 107 -4.87 -6.56 -4.14
N MET A 108 -4.26 -7.48 -4.87
CA MET A 108 -2.82 -7.59 -4.99
C MET A 108 -2.29 -6.52 -5.94
N TYR A 109 -1.18 -5.89 -5.58
CA TYR A 109 -0.47 -4.90 -6.40
C TYR A 109 0.92 -5.45 -6.73
N ILE A 110 1.19 -5.74 -8.00
CA ILE A 110 2.52 -6.23 -8.42
C ILE A 110 3.48 -5.10 -8.80
N TYR A 111 2.98 -3.86 -8.74
CA TYR A 111 3.77 -2.63 -8.79
C TYR A 111 3.75 -1.95 -7.43
N GLY A 112 4.90 -1.46 -7.00
CA GLY A 112 5.00 -0.66 -5.78
C GLY A 112 4.16 0.62 -5.89
N TYR A 113 3.50 0.99 -4.80
CA TYR A 113 2.69 2.21 -4.69
C TYR A 113 2.83 2.81 -3.29
N ILE A 114 2.46 4.07 -3.12
CA ILE A 114 2.47 4.74 -1.81
C ILE A 114 1.03 5.13 -1.46
N PRO A 115 0.40 4.50 -0.46
CA PRO A 115 -1.01 4.74 -0.15
C PRO A 115 -1.27 6.11 0.46
N THR A 116 -0.35 6.63 1.29
CA THR A 116 -0.47 7.94 1.95
C THR A 116 0.91 8.61 2.06
N SER A 117 0.95 9.92 2.33
CA SER A 117 2.21 10.67 2.46
C SER A 117 3.13 10.16 3.57
N GLY A 118 2.58 9.60 4.66
CA GLY A 118 3.35 9.04 5.77
C GLY A 118 3.76 7.57 5.57
N SER A 119 3.32 6.94 4.49
CA SER A 119 3.63 5.54 4.18
C SER A 119 4.89 5.42 3.33
N GLY A 120 5.53 4.24 3.40
CA GLY A 120 6.58 3.85 2.46
C GLY A 120 6.01 3.20 1.20
N VAL A 121 6.89 2.67 0.35
CA VAL A 121 6.47 1.83 -0.78
C VAL A 121 5.78 0.59 -0.25
N THR A 122 4.59 0.32 -0.77
CA THR A 122 3.73 -0.83 -0.46
C THR A 122 3.58 -1.69 -1.71
N ILE A 123 3.52 -3.02 -1.55
CA ILE A 123 3.37 -3.97 -2.67
C ILE A 123 2.61 -5.23 -2.24
N ALA A 124 2.36 -6.14 -3.19
CA ALA A 124 1.64 -7.41 -3.00
C ALA A 124 0.27 -7.17 -2.36
N SER A 125 -0.12 -7.94 -1.34
CA SER A 125 -1.39 -7.73 -0.63
C SER A 125 -1.28 -6.69 0.49
N GLY A 126 -0.55 -5.59 0.29
CA GLY A 126 -0.43 -4.50 1.26
C GLY A 126 0.81 -4.57 2.16
N VAL A 127 1.88 -5.22 1.71
CA VAL A 127 3.16 -5.28 2.43
C VAL A 127 3.84 -3.91 2.37
N ASP A 128 3.87 -3.20 3.49
CA ASP A 128 4.59 -1.93 3.63
C ASP A 128 6.09 -2.18 3.79
N ILE A 129 6.86 -1.93 2.72
CA ILE A 129 8.29 -2.16 2.66
C ILE A 129 9.04 -1.06 3.42
N GLY A 130 8.61 0.19 3.28
CA GLY A 130 9.32 1.34 3.83
C GLY A 130 9.22 1.48 5.34
N GLN A 131 8.37 0.70 6.00
CA GLN A 131 8.32 0.62 7.47
C GLN A 131 9.18 -0.52 8.05
N ARG A 132 9.75 -1.38 7.20
CA ARG A 132 10.42 -2.62 7.63
C ARG A 132 11.92 -2.57 7.41
N LEU A 133 12.65 -3.20 8.32
CA LEU A 133 14.11 -3.32 8.26
C LEU A 133 14.53 -4.55 7.45
N PRO A 134 15.73 -4.53 6.84
CA PRO A 134 16.27 -5.67 6.08
C PRO A 134 16.22 -7.01 6.83
N GLN A 135 16.53 -7.01 8.13
CA GLN A 135 16.58 -8.25 8.93
C GLN A 135 15.18 -8.86 9.14
N GLU A 136 14.10 -8.10 8.94
CA GLU A 136 12.73 -8.65 8.98
C GLU A 136 12.40 -9.52 7.76
N TYR A 137 13.29 -9.54 6.76
CA TYR A 137 13.18 -10.36 5.56
C TYR A 137 14.16 -11.54 5.56
N ASP A 138 14.80 -11.84 6.70
CA ASP A 138 15.68 -13.01 6.82
C ASP A 138 14.92 -14.29 6.44
N GLY A 139 15.44 -15.00 5.42
CA GLY A 139 14.82 -16.20 4.85
C GLY A 139 13.86 -15.95 3.69
N LEU A 140 13.67 -14.70 3.23
CA LEU A 140 13.01 -14.41 1.97
C LEU A 140 13.92 -14.79 0.79
N ASP A 141 13.30 -15.24 -0.32
CA ASP A 141 14.03 -15.53 -1.56
C ASP A 141 14.87 -14.32 -2.01
N ARG A 142 16.14 -14.58 -2.35
CA ARG A 142 17.15 -13.54 -2.63
C ARG A 142 16.76 -12.64 -3.80
N ASP A 143 16.12 -13.19 -4.83
CA ASP A 143 15.63 -12.46 -6.00
C ASP A 143 14.55 -11.44 -5.64
N ILE A 144 13.64 -11.79 -4.73
CA ILE A 144 12.63 -10.87 -4.21
C ILE A 144 13.29 -9.85 -3.29
N PHE A 145 14.13 -10.29 -2.35
CA PHE A 145 14.79 -9.40 -1.39
C PHE A 145 15.55 -8.27 -2.09
N GLN A 146 16.36 -8.59 -3.10
CA GLN A 146 17.13 -7.59 -3.86
C GLN A 146 16.26 -6.54 -4.54
N LYS A 147 15.05 -6.90 -4.96
CA LYS A 147 14.09 -5.93 -5.51
C LYS A 147 13.52 -5.02 -4.42
N LEU A 148 13.28 -5.53 -3.22
CA LEU A 148 12.65 -4.80 -2.11
C LEU A 148 13.63 -3.91 -1.33
N GLU A 149 14.88 -4.35 -1.18
CA GLU A 149 15.91 -3.73 -0.34
C GLU A 149 16.05 -2.22 -0.52
N PRO A 150 16.06 -1.66 -1.76
CA PRO A 150 16.16 -0.21 -1.95
C PRO A 150 15.04 0.58 -1.26
N TYR A 151 13.89 -0.04 -1.02
CA TYR A 151 12.68 0.61 -0.50
C TYR A 151 12.49 0.44 1.00
N MET A 152 13.37 -0.28 1.68
CA MET A 152 13.27 -0.60 3.11
C MET A 152 13.67 0.58 4.02
N ALA A 153 13.20 0.52 5.27
CA ALA A 153 13.67 1.40 6.35
C ALA A 153 15.16 1.16 6.63
N THR A 154 15.88 2.22 6.97
CA THR A 154 17.33 2.14 7.23
C THR A 154 17.65 1.89 8.72
N ALA A 155 16.73 2.23 9.62
CA ALA A 155 16.85 2.00 11.06
C ALA A 155 15.48 1.97 11.75
N PRO A 156 15.35 1.37 12.94
CA PRO A 156 14.13 1.41 13.73
C PRO A 156 13.63 2.86 13.90
N GLY A 157 12.36 3.12 13.60
CA GLY A 157 11.77 4.45 13.71
C GLY A 157 12.19 5.45 12.63
N LYS A 158 12.97 5.02 11.62
CA LYS A 158 13.31 5.79 10.42
C LYS A 158 12.70 5.12 9.18
N PRO A 159 11.36 5.20 9.02
CA PRO A 159 10.71 4.60 7.87
C PRO A 159 11.08 5.37 6.61
N LYS A 160 11.32 4.67 5.51
CA LYS A 160 11.54 5.27 4.19
C LYS A 160 10.20 5.68 3.59
N ASN A 161 9.73 6.87 3.96
CA ASN A 161 8.42 7.39 3.60
C ASN A 161 8.40 8.02 2.20
N LYS A 162 7.24 8.54 1.78
CA LYS A 162 7.07 9.19 0.47
C LYS A 162 8.13 10.24 0.16
N ALA A 163 8.42 11.15 1.08
CA ALA A 163 9.38 12.22 0.83
C ALA A 163 10.78 11.65 0.55
N GLU A 164 11.18 10.62 1.29
CA GLU A 164 12.47 9.95 1.09
C GLU A 164 12.51 9.14 -0.20
N VAL A 165 11.45 8.38 -0.51
CA VAL A 165 11.35 7.61 -1.76
C VAL A 165 11.39 8.52 -2.97
N CYS A 166 10.61 9.60 -2.95
CA CYS A 166 10.50 10.53 -4.08
C CYS A 166 11.71 11.46 -4.20
N GLY A 167 12.43 11.71 -3.10
CA GLY A 167 13.66 12.50 -3.07
C GLY A 167 14.92 11.70 -3.45
N ASP A 168 14.89 10.38 -3.36
CA ASP A 168 15.99 9.51 -3.78
C ASP A 168 15.93 9.26 -5.30
N SER A 169 16.87 9.82 -6.06
CA SER A 169 16.90 9.71 -7.52
C SER A 169 17.12 8.29 -8.04
N ARG A 170 17.73 7.39 -7.25
CA ARG A 170 17.93 5.99 -7.64
C ARG A 170 16.64 5.18 -7.50
N ILE A 171 15.87 5.50 -6.47
CA ILE A 171 14.62 4.83 -6.14
C ILE A 171 13.46 5.41 -6.96
N ASN A 172 13.40 6.73 -7.10
CA ASN A 172 12.30 7.42 -7.75
C ASN A 172 12.26 7.20 -9.28
N THR A 173 13.39 6.85 -9.90
CA THR A 173 13.45 6.62 -11.35
C THR A 173 12.99 5.22 -11.76
N THR A 174 12.92 4.28 -10.81
CA THR A 174 12.59 2.88 -11.09
C THR A 174 11.39 2.45 -10.25
N ARG A 175 10.30 2.05 -10.92
CA ARG A 175 9.14 1.50 -10.21
C ARG A 175 9.41 0.06 -9.79
N LEU A 176 9.27 -0.23 -8.50
CA LEU A 176 9.30 -1.58 -7.97
C LEU A 176 8.26 -2.43 -8.69
N THR A 177 8.71 -3.51 -9.31
CA THR A 177 7.85 -4.44 -10.05
C THR A 177 8.23 -5.87 -9.67
N ILE A 178 7.23 -6.67 -9.34
CA ILE A 178 7.36 -8.11 -9.09
C ILE A 178 6.35 -8.86 -9.97
N SER A 179 6.54 -10.16 -10.17
CA SER A 179 5.55 -11.03 -10.81
C SER A 179 4.46 -11.43 -9.82
N VAL A 180 3.35 -11.98 -10.33
CA VAL A 180 2.32 -12.57 -9.46
C VAL A 180 2.89 -13.69 -8.58
N SER A 181 3.78 -14.53 -9.12
CA SER A 181 4.43 -15.59 -8.36
C SER A 181 5.30 -15.06 -7.22
N GLU A 182 6.05 -13.97 -7.47
CA GLU A 182 6.83 -13.27 -6.45
C GLU A 182 5.95 -12.64 -5.37
N ALA A 183 4.85 -11.99 -5.77
CA ALA A 183 3.89 -11.41 -4.83
C ALA A 183 3.26 -12.48 -3.92
N LEU A 184 2.96 -13.67 -4.46
CA LEU A 184 2.44 -14.80 -3.69
C LEU A 184 3.48 -15.35 -2.70
N ARG A 185 4.73 -15.51 -3.13
CA ARG A 185 5.83 -15.93 -2.25
C ARG A 185 6.08 -14.92 -1.13
N LEU A 186 6.06 -13.62 -1.44
CA LEU A 186 6.20 -12.54 -0.47
C LEU A 186 5.04 -12.52 0.54
N ASP A 187 3.80 -12.62 0.08
CA ASP A 187 2.64 -12.77 0.95
C ASP A 187 2.82 -13.98 1.87
N GLN A 188 3.23 -15.13 1.32
CA GLN A 188 3.41 -16.37 2.07
C GLN A 188 4.51 -16.27 3.13
N PHE A 189 5.62 -15.60 2.82
CA PHE A 189 6.70 -15.32 3.76
C PHE A 189 6.18 -14.54 4.98
N PHE A 190 5.50 -13.40 4.77
CA PHE A 190 4.94 -12.61 5.87
C PHE A 190 3.82 -13.32 6.61
N LYS A 191 3.06 -14.15 5.92
CA LYS A 191 2.05 -15.02 6.52
C LYS A 191 2.66 -16.06 7.45
N VAL A 192 3.80 -16.65 7.11
CA VAL A 192 4.51 -17.60 7.98
C VAL A 192 5.03 -16.88 9.22
N ILE A 193 5.64 -15.70 9.06
CA ILE A 193 6.08 -14.87 10.20
C ILE A 193 4.90 -14.55 11.13
N ALA A 194 3.79 -14.06 10.59
CA ALA A 194 2.59 -13.77 11.37
C ALA A 194 2.01 -15.03 12.03
N SER A 195 2.10 -16.18 11.35
CA SER A 195 1.60 -17.45 11.86
C SER A 195 2.44 -17.98 13.01
N ASN A 196 3.76 -17.91 12.92
CA ASN A 196 4.72 -18.31 13.95
C ASN A 196 4.60 -17.43 15.19
N LYS A 197 4.41 -16.12 15.04
CA LYS A 197 4.13 -15.20 16.15
C LYS A 197 2.84 -15.53 16.91
N SER A 198 1.94 -16.29 16.29
CA SER A 198 0.61 -16.56 16.81
C SER A 198 0.36 -18.05 17.08
N SER A 199 1.34 -18.93 16.82
CA SER A 199 1.17 -20.40 16.86
C SER A 199 0.87 -20.91 18.27
N GLU A 200 1.35 -20.21 19.30
CA GLU A 200 1.13 -20.58 20.69
C GLU A 200 -0.32 -20.43 21.19
N TYR A 201 -1.18 -19.70 20.46
CA TYR A 201 -2.51 -19.26 20.93
C TYR A 201 -3.69 -19.83 20.13
N LYS A 202 -3.42 -20.66 19.11
CA LYS A 202 -4.40 -21.03 18.06
C LYS A 202 -5.12 -22.36 18.25
N LYS A 203 -4.81 -23.13 19.29
CA LYS A 203 -5.29 -24.54 19.40
C LYS A 203 -6.82 -24.68 19.41
N LYS A 204 -7.58 -23.64 19.77
CA LYS A 204 -9.05 -23.66 19.90
C LYS A 204 -9.80 -22.70 18.96
N LEU A 205 -9.09 -21.90 18.16
CA LEU A 205 -9.70 -20.96 17.21
C LEU A 205 -9.89 -21.66 15.85
N LYS A 206 -11.11 -21.65 15.31
CA LYS A 206 -11.38 -22.14 13.96
C LYS A 206 -11.30 -20.96 12.98
N ARG A 207 -12.39 -20.19 12.85
CA ARG A 207 -12.44 -18.99 12.00
C ARG A 207 -11.62 -17.86 12.60
N GLY A 208 -11.55 -17.78 13.93
CA GLY A 208 -10.75 -16.80 14.67
C GLY A 208 -9.27 -16.85 14.30
N MET A 209 -8.74 -18.00 13.89
CA MET A 209 -7.35 -18.11 13.44
C MET A 209 -7.09 -17.29 12.16
N CYS A 210 -8.04 -17.27 11.22
CA CYS A 210 -7.94 -16.46 10.01
C CYS A 210 -8.01 -14.97 10.35
N VAL A 211 -8.86 -14.58 11.30
CA VAL A 211 -8.97 -13.20 11.80
C VAL A 211 -7.67 -12.75 12.49
N VAL A 212 -7.07 -13.57 13.35
CA VAL A 212 -5.77 -13.25 13.98
C VAL A 212 -4.69 -13.01 12.91
N ARG A 213 -4.66 -13.84 11.86
CA ARG A 213 -3.72 -13.66 10.75
C ARG A 213 -4.01 -12.37 9.96
N SER A 214 -5.28 -12.12 9.67
CA SER A 214 -5.78 -10.92 8.98
C SER A 214 -5.42 -9.64 9.72
N LEU A 215 -5.70 -9.59 11.02
CA LEU A 215 -5.43 -8.43 11.85
C LEU A 215 -3.94 -8.26 12.16
N ASN A 216 -3.13 -9.31 12.32
CA ASN A 216 -1.68 -9.14 12.42
C ASN A 216 -1.10 -8.57 11.11
N HIS A 217 -1.65 -8.96 9.96
CA HIS A 217 -1.25 -8.35 8.71
C HIS A 217 -1.60 -6.85 8.68
N TYR A 218 -2.84 -6.48 9.05
CA TYR A 218 -3.30 -5.09 8.99
C TYR A 218 -2.72 -4.17 10.08
N CYS A 219 -2.65 -4.65 11.32
CA CYS A 219 -2.26 -3.93 12.53
C CYS A 219 -0.77 -4.05 12.87
N GLY A 220 -0.07 -5.00 12.23
CA GLY A 220 1.29 -5.39 12.60
C GLY A 220 1.31 -6.42 13.73
N ASN A 221 1.53 -5.98 14.97
CA ASN A 221 1.53 -6.87 16.13
C ASN A 221 0.28 -6.62 16.99
N LEU A 222 -0.63 -7.59 16.99
CA LEU A 222 -1.86 -7.56 17.80
C LEU A 222 -1.61 -7.70 19.31
N LEU A 223 -0.47 -8.24 19.72
CA LEU A 223 -0.19 -8.58 21.12
C LEU A 223 0.53 -7.47 21.89
N VAL A 224 0.67 -6.29 21.28
CA VAL A 224 1.39 -5.17 21.91
C VAL A 224 0.57 -4.61 23.06
N ARG A 225 1.20 -4.51 24.24
CA ARG A 225 0.54 -4.14 25.51
C ARG A 225 0.26 -2.64 25.66
N PHE A 226 1.16 -1.78 25.19
CA PHE A 226 1.11 -0.34 25.49
C PHE A 226 1.57 0.58 24.36
N LYS A 227 1.96 0.03 23.21
CA LYS A 227 2.35 0.87 22.07
C LYS A 227 1.10 1.26 21.31
N GLU A 228 0.86 2.55 21.19
CA GLU A 228 -0.06 3.04 20.19
C GLU A 228 0.40 2.54 18.82
N ASN A 229 -0.49 1.83 18.15
CA ASN A 229 -0.27 1.38 16.78
C ASN A 229 -1.58 1.57 16.00
N LYS A 230 -1.59 1.15 14.74
CA LYS A 230 -2.74 1.32 13.85
C LYS A 230 -4.06 0.74 14.41
N CYS A 231 -4.00 -0.23 15.32
CA CYS A 231 -5.18 -0.85 15.93
C CYS A 231 -5.23 -0.78 17.46
N ASN A 232 -4.16 -0.35 18.13
CA ASN A 232 -4.08 -0.21 19.58
C ASN A 232 -3.99 1.28 19.92
N PHE A 233 -4.95 1.77 20.72
CA PHE A 233 -5.10 3.19 21.04
C PHE A 233 -4.98 3.39 22.54
N SER A 234 -4.37 4.50 22.97
CA SER A 234 -4.34 4.85 24.39
C SER A 234 -5.76 4.92 24.97
N GLY A 235 -5.96 4.31 26.13
CA GLY A 235 -7.28 4.21 26.79
C GLY A 235 -8.26 3.25 26.13
N CYS A 236 -7.79 2.32 25.30
CA CYS A 236 -8.50 1.08 25.00
C CYS A 236 -7.78 -0.07 25.69
N ASP A 237 -8.51 -0.86 26.47
CA ASP A 237 -7.94 -2.08 27.05
C ASP A 237 -7.49 -3.03 25.94
N SER A 238 -6.49 -3.86 26.23
CA SER A 238 -5.99 -4.85 25.27
C SER A 238 -6.92 -6.07 25.19
N PHE A 239 -8.21 -5.86 24.86
CA PHE A 239 -9.27 -6.89 24.85
C PHE A 239 -8.83 -8.15 24.09
N ILE A 240 -8.33 -7.97 22.86
CA ILE A 240 -7.82 -9.04 22.00
C ILE A 240 -6.66 -9.79 22.66
N ARG A 241 -5.69 -9.05 23.19
CA ARG A 241 -4.49 -9.62 23.81
C ARG A 241 -4.87 -10.47 25.02
N ASN A 242 -5.79 -9.98 25.86
CA ASN A 242 -6.20 -10.65 27.09
C ASN A 242 -6.83 -12.01 26.77
N VAL A 243 -7.70 -12.08 25.76
CA VAL A 243 -8.31 -13.34 25.35
C VAL A 243 -7.27 -14.27 24.68
N LEU A 244 -6.36 -13.74 23.87
CA LEU A 244 -5.36 -14.58 23.19
C LEU A 244 -4.26 -15.11 24.14
N ILE A 245 -3.83 -14.35 25.15
CA ILE A 245 -2.71 -14.74 26.02
C ILE A 245 -3.04 -15.90 26.96
N GLU A 246 -4.32 -16.07 27.31
CA GLU A 246 -4.79 -17.18 28.14
C GLU A 246 -4.76 -18.55 27.42
N LYS A 247 -4.49 -18.56 26.11
CA LYS A 247 -4.34 -19.78 25.27
C LYS A 247 -5.58 -20.71 25.29
N ASN A 248 -6.72 -20.22 25.78
CA ASN A 248 -7.98 -20.95 25.91
C ASN A 248 -9.11 -20.37 25.02
N ALA A 249 -8.82 -19.29 24.27
CA ALA A 249 -9.78 -18.57 23.45
C ALA A 249 -10.54 -19.48 22.47
N THR A 250 -11.86 -19.31 22.44
CA THR A 250 -12.75 -19.85 21.41
C THR A 250 -13.12 -18.76 20.41
N ASP A 251 -13.70 -19.13 19.27
CA ASP A 251 -14.20 -18.15 18.29
C ASP A 251 -15.20 -17.17 18.92
N SER A 252 -16.07 -17.64 19.83
CA SER A 252 -17.04 -16.79 20.54
C SER A 252 -16.38 -15.80 21.50
N THR A 253 -15.46 -16.25 22.37
CA THR A 253 -14.76 -15.34 23.29
C THR A 253 -13.89 -14.33 22.54
N PHE A 254 -13.33 -14.75 21.40
CA PHE A 254 -12.54 -13.89 20.55
C PHE A 254 -13.41 -12.86 19.80
N GLU A 255 -14.58 -13.26 19.32
CA GLU A 255 -15.60 -12.37 18.74
C GLU A 255 -16.01 -11.27 19.74
N SER A 256 -16.34 -11.62 20.99
CA SER A 256 -16.66 -10.64 22.02
C SER A 256 -15.53 -9.63 22.23
N ALA A 257 -14.27 -10.10 22.31
CA ALA A 257 -13.11 -9.21 22.43
C ALA A 257 -12.95 -8.27 21.22
N LEU A 258 -13.26 -8.73 20.00
CA LEU A 258 -13.24 -7.88 18.80
C LEU A 258 -14.34 -6.83 18.83
N ILE A 259 -15.52 -7.17 19.34
CA ILE A 259 -16.66 -6.25 19.51
C ILE A 259 -16.30 -5.15 20.51
N ASP A 260 -15.78 -5.52 21.68
CA ASP A 260 -15.39 -4.57 22.72
C ASP A 260 -14.29 -3.64 22.21
N HIS A 261 -13.30 -4.20 21.51
CA HIS A 261 -12.23 -3.42 20.91
C HIS A 261 -12.76 -2.44 19.85
N ARG A 262 -13.65 -2.89 18.96
CA ARG A 262 -14.32 -2.03 17.97
C ARG A 262 -15.10 -0.90 18.63
N ASN A 263 -15.85 -1.21 19.69
CA ASN A 263 -16.63 -0.23 20.44
C ASN A 263 -15.71 0.81 21.08
N CYS A 264 -14.57 0.39 21.65
CA CYS A 264 -13.57 1.33 22.14
C CYS A 264 -13.02 2.23 21.03
N ILE A 265 -12.69 1.68 19.85
CA ILE A 265 -12.22 2.48 18.70
C ILE A 265 -13.26 3.53 18.29
N ASN A 266 -14.55 3.20 18.30
CA ASN A 266 -15.62 4.16 17.98
C ASN A 266 -15.63 5.36 18.93
N THR A 267 -15.23 5.18 20.20
CA THR A 267 -15.12 6.30 21.16
C THR A 267 -13.97 7.26 20.83
N LYS A 268 -12.99 6.84 20.02
CA LYS A 268 -11.83 7.66 19.62
C LYS A 268 -12.13 8.64 18.48
N GLY A 269 -13.35 8.65 17.96
CA GLY A 269 -13.84 9.62 16.98
C GLY A 269 -13.69 9.19 15.52
N THR A 270 -14.18 10.05 14.63
CA THR A 270 -14.37 9.77 13.20
C THR A 270 -13.09 9.44 12.45
N ARG A 271 -11.93 9.95 12.90
CA ARG A 271 -10.61 9.68 12.30
C ARG A 271 -10.25 8.18 12.27
N TYR A 272 -10.82 7.37 13.18
CA TYR A 272 -10.55 5.93 13.27
C TYR A 272 -11.68 5.05 12.74
N ARG A 273 -12.69 5.64 12.08
CA ARG A 273 -13.83 4.90 11.53
C ARG A 273 -13.41 3.79 10.56
N HIS A 274 -12.34 3.99 9.80
CA HIS A 274 -11.80 2.98 8.88
C HIS A 274 -11.21 1.75 9.62
N VAL A 275 -10.66 1.94 10.83
CA VAL A 275 -10.18 0.85 11.68
C VAL A 275 -11.36 0.10 12.30
N ALA A 276 -12.37 0.82 12.80
CA ALA A 276 -13.59 0.19 13.31
C ALA A 276 -14.33 -0.62 12.22
N GLU A 277 -14.33 -0.14 10.98
CA GLU A 277 -14.88 -0.88 9.84
C GLU A 277 -14.05 -2.13 9.51
N ARG A 278 -12.72 -2.08 9.65
CA ARG A 278 -11.89 -3.28 9.52
C ARG A 278 -12.32 -4.33 10.56
N PHE A 279 -12.46 -3.94 11.82
CA PHE A 279 -12.91 -4.85 12.88
C PHE A 279 -14.32 -5.40 12.64
N ARG A 280 -15.25 -4.60 12.10
CA ARG A 280 -16.59 -5.07 11.71
C ARG A 280 -16.50 -6.25 10.73
N LYS A 281 -15.65 -6.14 9.70
CA LYS A 281 -15.45 -7.22 8.71
C LYS A 281 -14.91 -8.50 9.35
N GLU A 282 -13.99 -8.37 10.31
CA GLU A 282 -13.44 -9.52 11.05
C GLU A 282 -14.50 -10.21 11.92
N ILE A 283 -15.33 -9.44 12.62
CA ILE A 283 -16.45 -9.96 13.42
C ILE A 283 -17.44 -10.72 12.53
N CYS A 284 -17.84 -10.12 11.41
CA CYS A 284 -18.79 -10.74 10.47
C CYS A 284 -18.23 -11.99 9.77
N TYR A 285 -16.90 -12.10 9.69
CA TYR A 285 -16.28 -13.33 9.22
C TYR A 285 -16.36 -14.45 10.27
N ILE A 286 -16.23 -14.17 11.56
CA ILE A 286 -16.43 -15.18 12.61
C ILE A 286 -17.92 -15.57 12.66
N ASN A 287 -18.80 -14.57 12.69
CA ASN A 287 -20.23 -14.73 12.85
C ASN A 287 -21.00 -13.73 11.97
N SER A 288 -21.52 -14.20 10.84
CA SER A 288 -22.25 -13.36 9.88
C SER A 288 -23.65 -12.97 10.33
N SER A 289 -24.16 -13.51 11.44
CA SER A 289 -25.50 -13.26 11.95
C SER A 289 -25.57 -12.10 12.95
N HIS A 290 -24.46 -11.41 13.20
CA HIS A 290 -24.44 -10.25 14.09
C HIS A 290 -25.22 -9.07 13.49
N SER A 291 -25.90 -8.27 14.31
CA SER A 291 -26.83 -7.21 13.85
C SER A 291 -26.22 -6.06 13.04
N PHE A 292 -24.88 -5.92 13.04
CA PHE A 292 -24.14 -4.92 12.26
C PHE A 292 -23.34 -5.55 11.11
N CYS A 293 -23.57 -6.84 10.86
CA CYS A 293 -23.26 -7.53 9.62
C CYS A 293 -24.45 -7.36 8.68
#